data_AF-A0AAX4J8M5-F1
#
_entry.id   AF-A0AAX4J8M5-F1
#
_cell.length_a   1.000
_cell.length_b   1.000
_cell.length_c   1.000
_cell.angle_alpha   90.00
_cell.angle_beta   90.00
_cell.angle_gamma   90.00
#
_symmetry.space_group_name_H-M   'P 1'
#
loop_
_entity.id
_entity.type
_entity.pdbx_description
1 polymer ?
#
loop_
_entity_poly.entity_id
_entity_poly.type
_entity_poly.pdbx_seq_one_letter_code
_entity_poly.pdbx_strand_id
1 'polypeptide(L)'
;MPVLAHSSNDLILDIFDKKITIKNVDKFVINNNILVYNVNDDLYRFDLSNLKALSSILKNSSLCKLSTSIHELKLSKNGSKIGLLLRNLDLFVFSNSQLVLTKSKINSFNISDNLVGYETDNDFILQDINTKEVIHKSPYNYQSFFVFNEFAILATTKRKNNNDEDEFKLYKVDKEGINEFGSFNSLVNIQCKSNSNENFVLLNLSTSYVKNSYFASTILYLYDAIKNTFLRVNKLTNILDFTFISDGFCVVYGNQPSYVTCFDYEFNIIDKFPKGIRNRIYLNHQESYVVTAGFEQLAGNVEVFEKNSKEKFFTANELGASKIEWDTTGSYYYVSTLKYLKEDNRVSKYDYFGRLIATENFECLHDAAVFGPIEKFEILKKPEEKIVEKREEVYVPSILKGKSTFKVTAPVPKIKHKLHETEEELIQKISNIEMLKKRLENNEKLEIEELNLILNEGKIKKKLDFIQKNKK
;
A
#
# COMPACT_ATOMS: atom_id res chain seq x y z
N MET A 1 -12.92 -22.94 -0.48
CA MET A 1 -13.28 -21.63 -1.04
C MET A 1 -12.72 -21.51 -2.44
N PRO A 2 -13.53 -21.16 -3.46
CA PRO A 2 -13.03 -21.02 -4.82
C PRO A 2 -12.19 -19.75 -4.97
N VAL A 3 -11.18 -19.83 -5.83
CA VAL A 3 -10.27 -18.73 -6.16
C VAL A 3 -10.29 -18.50 -7.66
N LEU A 4 -10.44 -17.25 -8.06
CA LEU A 4 -10.39 -16.79 -9.43
C LEU A 4 -8.96 -16.35 -9.75
N ALA A 5 -8.47 -16.67 -10.96
CA ALA A 5 -7.19 -16.19 -11.48
C ALA A 5 -7.36 -15.63 -12.89
N HIS A 6 -6.70 -14.51 -13.19
CA HIS A 6 -6.60 -13.95 -14.54
C HIS A 6 -5.20 -14.19 -15.09
N SER A 7 -5.11 -15.03 -16.12
CA SER A 7 -3.85 -15.54 -16.65
C SER A 7 -3.88 -15.54 -18.18
N SER A 8 -2.90 -14.90 -18.83
CA SER A 8 -2.75 -14.92 -20.29
C SER A 8 -4.04 -14.58 -21.08
N ASN A 9 -4.79 -13.56 -20.63
CA ASN A 9 -6.13 -13.16 -21.12
C ASN A 9 -7.26 -14.16 -20.88
N ASP A 10 -7.04 -15.21 -20.10
CA ASP A 10 -8.09 -16.14 -19.67
C ASP A 10 -8.44 -15.87 -18.21
N LEU A 11 -9.73 -15.95 -17.88
CA LEU A 11 -10.24 -15.87 -16.52
C LEU A 11 -10.62 -17.28 -16.06
N ILE A 12 -9.86 -17.84 -15.13
CA ILE A 12 -10.04 -19.20 -14.61
C ILE A 12 -10.77 -19.09 -13.27
N LEU A 13 -11.99 -19.61 -13.23
CA LEU A 13 -12.80 -19.68 -12.03
C LEU A 13 -12.53 -21.00 -11.30
N ASP A 14 -12.25 -20.87 -10.00
CA ASP A 14 -12.01 -21.99 -9.09
C ASP A 14 -10.79 -22.83 -9.47
N ILE A 15 -9.61 -22.22 -9.34
CA ILE A 15 -8.33 -22.79 -9.76
C ILE A 15 -7.92 -24.08 -9.02
N PHE A 16 -8.52 -24.41 -7.88
CA PHE A 16 -8.16 -25.60 -7.10
C PHE A 16 -9.16 -26.76 -7.23
N ASP A 17 -10.27 -26.57 -7.95
CA ASP A 17 -11.29 -27.61 -8.16
C ASP A 17 -11.78 -27.62 -9.61
N LYS A 18 -12.81 -26.83 -9.94
CA LYS A 18 -13.50 -26.94 -11.24
C LYS A 18 -12.75 -26.38 -12.45
N LYS A 19 -11.85 -25.41 -12.25
CA LYS A 19 -11.05 -24.74 -13.30
C LYS A 19 -11.89 -24.33 -14.54
N ILE A 20 -12.96 -23.58 -14.33
CA ILE A 20 -13.83 -23.12 -15.43
C ILE A 20 -13.19 -21.90 -16.09
N THR A 21 -12.78 -22.03 -17.36
CA THR A 21 -12.09 -20.96 -18.08
C THR A 21 -13.01 -20.14 -18.97
N ILE A 22 -12.97 -18.82 -18.82
CA ILE A 22 -13.55 -17.85 -19.74
C ILE A 22 -12.40 -17.24 -20.54
N LYS A 23 -12.46 -17.39 -21.87
CA LYS A 23 -11.38 -16.95 -22.76
C LYS A 23 -11.52 -15.49 -23.19
N ASN A 24 -10.39 -14.86 -23.53
CA ASN A 24 -10.31 -13.51 -24.09
C ASN A 24 -10.92 -12.44 -23.18
N VAL A 25 -10.65 -12.52 -21.88
CA VAL A 25 -10.99 -11.51 -20.89
C VAL A 25 -9.89 -10.47 -20.80
N ASP A 26 -10.19 -9.22 -21.16
CA ASP A 26 -9.21 -8.13 -21.11
C ASP A 26 -9.12 -7.50 -19.70
N LYS A 27 -10.28 -7.21 -19.11
CA LYS A 27 -10.42 -6.64 -17.77
C LYS A 27 -11.54 -7.32 -17.01
N PHE A 28 -11.35 -7.42 -15.70
CA PHE A 28 -12.38 -7.85 -14.78
C PHE A 28 -12.29 -7.04 -13.48
N VAL A 29 -13.39 -7.05 -12.74
CA VAL A 29 -13.46 -6.60 -11.36
C VAL A 29 -14.37 -7.57 -10.60
N ILE A 30 -14.01 -7.87 -9.37
CA ILE A 30 -14.78 -8.73 -8.49
C ILE A 30 -14.91 -8.10 -7.11
N ASN A 31 -16.13 -8.09 -6.59
CA ASN A 31 -16.41 -7.67 -5.23
C ASN A 31 -17.76 -8.24 -4.78
N ASN A 32 -17.87 -8.59 -3.51
CA ASN A 32 -19.10 -9.16 -2.93
C ASN A 32 -19.73 -10.27 -3.81
N ASN A 33 -18.92 -11.20 -4.31
CA ASN A 33 -19.32 -12.29 -5.22
C ASN A 33 -19.90 -11.86 -6.58
N ILE A 34 -19.91 -10.57 -6.90
CA ILE A 34 -20.27 -10.09 -8.23
C ILE A 34 -19.01 -9.95 -9.06
N LEU A 35 -18.98 -10.66 -10.18
CA LEU A 35 -17.93 -10.60 -11.18
C LEU A 35 -18.42 -9.79 -12.38
N VAL A 36 -17.65 -8.79 -12.77
CA VAL A 36 -17.87 -8.02 -14.00
C VAL A 36 -16.62 -8.16 -14.85
N TYR A 37 -16.78 -8.53 -16.11
CA TYR A 37 -15.66 -8.80 -17.02
C TYR A 37 -16.06 -8.51 -18.46
N ASN A 38 -15.09 -8.21 -19.32
CA ASN A 38 -15.36 -8.01 -20.74
C ASN A 38 -14.76 -9.13 -21.60
N VAL A 39 -15.46 -9.51 -22.67
CA VAL A 39 -14.99 -10.46 -23.70
C VAL A 39 -15.35 -9.89 -25.07
N ASN A 40 -14.37 -9.75 -25.96
CA ASN A 40 -14.58 -9.32 -27.36
C ASN A 40 -15.52 -8.10 -27.50
N ASP A 41 -15.27 -7.02 -26.75
CA ASP A 41 -16.08 -5.80 -26.70
C ASP A 41 -17.47 -5.91 -26.05
N ASP A 42 -17.82 -7.03 -25.43
CA ASP A 42 -19.04 -7.17 -24.65
C ASP A 42 -18.74 -7.20 -23.15
N LEU A 43 -19.51 -6.46 -22.36
CA LEU A 43 -19.39 -6.46 -20.90
C LEU A 43 -20.40 -7.43 -20.28
N TYR A 44 -19.97 -8.26 -19.34
CA TYR A 44 -20.80 -9.24 -18.67
C TYR A 44 -20.80 -9.01 -17.16
N ARG A 45 -21.93 -9.32 -16.52
CA ARG A 45 -22.09 -9.34 -15.07
C ARG A 45 -22.54 -10.74 -14.65
N PHE A 46 -21.90 -11.29 -13.62
CA PHE A 46 -22.25 -12.60 -13.07
C PHE A 46 -22.25 -12.58 -11.55
N ASP A 47 -23.21 -13.29 -10.95
CA ASP A 47 -23.26 -13.51 -9.51
C ASP A 47 -22.69 -14.90 -9.19
N LEU A 48 -21.51 -14.93 -8.58
CA LEU A 48 -20.78 -16.14 -8.23
C LEU A 48 -21.36 -16.88 -7.02
N SER A 49 -22.36 -16.32 -6.33
CA SER A 49 -22.99 -16.94 -5.18
C SER A 49 -23.69 -18.26 -5.53
N ASN A 50 -24.12 -18.43 -6.79
CA ASN A 50 -24.73 -19.66 -7.27
C ASN A 50 -23.75 -20.50 -8.10
N LEU A 51 -22.91 -21.29 -7.43
CA LEU A 51 -21.91 -22.15 -8.07
C LEU A 51 -22.49 -23.22 -9.03
N LYS A 52 -23.80 -23.54 -8.94
CA LYS A 52 -24.47 -24.44 -9.90
C LYS A 52 -24.64 -23.76 -11.27
N ALA A 53 -24.75 -22.43 -11.29
CA ALA A 53 -24.89 -21.62 -12.48
C ALA A 53 -23.56 -21.29 -13.17
N LEU A 54 -22.40 -21.72 -12.65
CA LEU A 54 -21.10 -21.49 -13.30
C LEU A 54 -21.06 -22.08 -14.73
N SER A 55 -21.75 -23.20 -14.97
CA SER A 55 -21.91 -23.79 -16.31
C SER A 55 -22.75 -22.94 -17.28
N SER A 56 -23.54 -22.00 -16.76
CA SER A 56 -24.40 -21.08 -17.52
C SER A 56 -23.76 -19.72 -17.76
N ILE A 57 -22.54 -19.45 -17.26
CA ILE A 57 -21.80 -18.20 -17.50
C ILE A 57 -21.73 -17.85 -18.99
N LEU A 58 -21.57 -18.87 -19.84
CA LEU A 58 -21.46 -18.73 -21.29
C LEU A 58 -22.79 -18.38 -21.99
N LYS A 59 -23.92 -18.34 -21.25
CA LYS A 59 -25.26 -18.04 -21.78
C LYS A 59 -25.81 -16.69 -21.32
N ASN A 60 -25.04 -15.91 -20.57
CA ASN A 60 -25.52 -14.62 -20.08
C ASN A 60 -25.61 -13.60 -21.21
N SER A 61 -26.67 -12.80 -21.19
CA SER A 61 -26.78 -11.64 -22.05
C SER A 61 -25.71 -10.61 -21.67
N SER A 62 -25.00 -10.09 -22.67
CA SER A 62 -24.13 -8.93 -22.54
C SER A 62 -24.90 -7.78 -21.86
N LEU A 63 -24.29 -7.17 -20.85
CA LEU A 63 -24.78 -5.99 -20.15
C LEU A 63 -24.81 -4.78 -21.10
N CYS A 64 -23.73 -4.62 -21.85
CA CYS A 64 -23.62 -3.64 -22.92
C CYS A 64 -22.50 -4.00 -23.89
N LYS A 65 -22.65 -3.52 -25.12
CA LYS A 65 -21.56 -3.53 -26.11
C LYS A 65 -20.71 -2.28 -25.95
N LEU A 66 -19.40 -2.46 -25.92
CA LEU A 66 -18.42 -1.41 -25.75
C LEU A 66 -18.17 -0.71 -27.08
N SER A 67 -18.10 0.62 -27.06
CA SER A 67 -17.73 1.43 -28.24
C SER A 67 -16.22 1.53 -28.41
N THR A 68 -15.46 1.47 -27.31
CA THR A 68 -13.99 1.48 -27.27
C THR A 68 -13.51 0.64 -26.09
N SER A 69 -12.20 0.38 -26.01
CA SER A 69 -11.63 -0.38 -24.90
C SER A 69 -11.79 0.32 -23.54
N ILE A 70 -11.82 -0.49 -22.48
CA ILE A 70 -12.05 -0.03 -21.12
C ILE A 70 -10.83 0.74 -20.61
N HIS A 71 -11.03 1.98 -20.14
CA HIS A 71 -10.02 2.73 -19.40
C HIS A 71 -10.03 2.36 -17.90
N GLU A 72 -11.18 2.46 -17.24
CA GLU A 72 -11.37 2.06 -15.84
C GLU A 72 -12.68 1.27 -15.68
N LEU A 73 -12.64 0.25 -14.82
CA LEU A 73 -13.80 -0.56 -14.43
C LEU A 73 -13.80 -0.68 -12.90
N LYS A 74 -14.88 -0.22 -12.25
CA LYS A 74 -15.02 -0.21 -10.80
C LYS A 74 -16.36 -0.78 -10.38
N LEU A 75 -16.37 -1.45 -9.24
CA LEU A 75 -17.54 -2.09 -8.66
C LEU A 75 -17.72 -1.57 -7.24
N SER A 76 -18.96 -1.24 -6.87
CA SER A 76 -19.26 -0.76 -5.52
C SER A 76 -19.06 -1.85 -4.47
N LYS A 77 -19.04 -1.46 -3.19
CA LYS A 77 -18.74 -2.36 -2.07
C LYS A 77 -19.70 -3.55 -2.00
N ASN A 78 -20.99 -3.31 -2.25
CA ASN A 78 -22.00 -4.35 -2.26
C ASN A 78 -22.17 -5.06 -3.63
N GLY A 79 -21.43 -4.66 -4.68
CA GLY A 79 -21.52 -5.24 -6.02
C GLY A 79 -22.76 -4.85 -6.83
N SER A 80 -23.58 -3.91 -6.36
CA SER A 80 -24.81 -3.48 -7.03
C SER A 80 -24.57 -2.40 -8.10
N LYS A 81 -23.54 -1.56 -7.93
CA LYS A 81 -23.20 -0.50 -8.89
C LYS A 81 -21.92 -0.80 -9.64
N ILE A 82 -21.98 -0.64 -10.96
CA ILE A 82 -20.86 -0.84 -11.87
C ILE A 82 -20.55 0.49 -12.53
N GLY A 83 -19.33 0.97 -12.38
CA GLY A 83 -18.83 2.13 -13.12
C GLY A 83 -17.87 1.67 -14.22
N LEU A 84 -18.12 2.13 -15.44
CA LEU A 84 -17.36 1.81 -16.63
C LEU A 84 -16.95 3.10 -17.32
N LEU A 85 -15.65 3.40 -17.34
CA LEU A 85 -15.07 4.50 -18.10
C LEU A 85 -14.31 3.95 -19.28
N LEU A 86 -14.67 4.37 -20.48
CA LEU A 86 -14.06 3.96 -21.73
C LEU A 86 -12.92 4.89 -22.14
N ARG A 87 -12.05 4.44 -23.06
CA ARG A 87 -10.92 5.27 -23.55
C ARG A 87 -11.34 6.51 -24.32
N ASN A 88 -12.56 6.55 -24.85
CA ASN A 88 -13.14 7.75 -25.45
C ASN A 88 -13.71 8.74 -24.40
N LEU A 89 -13.46 8.51 -23.11
CA LEU A 89 -13.89 9.34 -21.98
C LEU A 89 -15.41 9.34 -21.73
N ASP A 90 -16.13 8.32 -22.22
CA ASP A 90 -17.52 8.06 -21.85
C ASP A 90 -17.60 7.22 -20.57
N LEU A 91 -18.34 7.73 -19.59
CA LEU A 91 -18.66 7.07 -18.33
C LEU A 91 -20.08 6.53 -18.38
N PHE A 92 -20.22 5.24 -18.07
CA PHE A 92 -21.48 4.55 -17.86
C PHE A 92 -21.56 4.05 -16.42
N VAL A 93 -22.69 4.30 -15.75
CA VAL A 93 -22.98 3.72 -14.43
C VAL A 93 -24.20 2.83 -14.55
N PHE A 94 -24.05 1.58 -14.12
CA PHE A 94 -25.12 0.61 -14.05
C PHE A 94 -25.51 0.34 -12.61
N SER A 95 -26.81 0.14 -12.36
CA SER A 95 -27.37 -0.32 -11.10
C SER A 95 -28.16 -1.58 -11.36
N ASN A 96 -27.81 -2.70 -10.72
CA ASN A 96 -28.50 -3.98 -10.90
C ASN A 96 -28.69 -4.36 -12.39
N SER A 97 -27.64 -4.15 -13.19
CA SER A 97 -27.62 -4.40 -14.65
C SER A 97 -28.43 -3.41 -15.52
N GLN A 98 -28.98 -2.35 -14.95
CA GLN A 98 -29.65 -1.29 -15.71
C GLN A 98 -28.76 -0.06 -15.79
N LEU A 99 -28.65 0.53 -16.99
CA LEU A 99 -27.91 1.78 -17.18
C LEU A 99 -28.67 2.93 -16.49
N VAL A 100 -28.05 3.59 -15.51
CA VAL A 100 -28.66 4.68 -14.73
C VAL A 100 -28.05 6.05 -15.02
N LEU A 101 -26.78 6.09 -15.42
CA LEU A 101 -26.06 7.33 -15.73
C LEU A 101 -25.17 7.15 -16.96
N THR A 102 -25.17 8.17 -17.82
CA THR A 102 -24.23 8.32 -18.92
C THR A 102 -23.66 9.74 -18.90
N LYS A 103 -22.35 9.85 -18.95
CA LYS A 103 -21.61 11.13 -19.03
C LYS A 103 -20.48 10.98 -20.04
N SER A 104 -20.13 12.09 -20.68
CA SER A 104 -19.01 12.15 -21.64
C SER A 104 -17.98 13.16 -21.17
N LYS A 105 -16.75 13.05 -21.68
CA LYS A 105 -15.59 13.89 -21.30
C LYS A 105 -15.24 13.76 -19.82
N ILE A 106 -15.24 12.53 -19.33
CA ILE A 106 -14.86 12.20 -17.95
C ILE A 106 -13.39 11.79 -17.92
N ASN A 107 -12.60 12.46 -17.09
CA ASN A 107 -11.17 12.20 -16.90
C ASN A 107 -10.94 11.07 -15.90
N SER A 108 -11.70 11.07 -14.80
CA SER A 108 -11.62 10.04 -13.76
C SER A 108 -12.94 9.95 -13.00
N PHE A 109 -13.19 8.82 -12.34
CA PHE A 109 -14.38 8.65 -11.50
C PHE A 109 -14.10 7.75 -10.29
N ASN A 110 -14.96 7.82 -9.28
CA ASN A 110 -14.99 6.91 -8.15
C ASN A 110 -16.45 6.65 -7.77
N ILE A 111 -16.75 5.47 -7.25
CA ILE A 111 -18.12 4.98 -7.08
C ILE A 111 -18.27 4.27 -5.74
N SER A 112 -19.33 4.60 -5.01
CA SER A 112 -19.79 3.89 -3.82
C SER A 112 -21.12 3.18 -4.11
N ASP A 113 -21.77 2.62 -3.09
CA ASP A 113 -23.07 1.96 -3.29
C ASP A 113 -24.19 2.97 -3.62
N ASN A 114 -24.02 4.24 -3.22
CA ASN A 114 -25.02 5.30 -3.37
C ASN A 114 -24.57 6.46 -4.24
N LEU A 115 -23.28 6.81 -4.23
CA LEU A 115 -22.76 8.03 -4.85
C LEU A 115 -21.75 7.71 -5.95
N VAL A 116 -21.70 8.59 -6.95
CA VAL A 116 -20.65 8.62 -7.95
C VAL A 116 -20.02 10.00 -7.98
N GLY A 117 -18.71 10.06 -7.84
CA GLY A 117 -17.92 11.26 -8.03
C GLY A 117 -17.15 11.14 -9.34
N TYR A 118 -17.14 12.18 -10.16
CA TYR A 118 -16.41 12.19 -11.41
C TYR A 118 -15.86 13.58 -11.74
N GLU A 119 -14.72 13.59 -12.43
CA GLU A 119 -14.00 14.78 -12.82
C GLU A 119 -14.06 14.97 -14.33
N THR A 120 -14.29 16.22 -14.74
CA THR A 120 -14.21 16.71 -16.12
C THR A 120 -13.03 17.66 -16.24
N ASP A 121 -12.79 18.27 -17.41
CA ASP A 121 -11.70 19.22 -17.57
C ASP A 121 -11.81 20.47 -16.68
N ASN A 122 -13.04 20.82 -16.28
CA ASN A 122 -13.35 22.06 -15.59
C ASN A 122 -13.96 21.86 -14.21
N ASP A 123 -14.69 20.76 -14.02
CA ASP A 123 -15.54 20.56 -12.85
C ASP A 123 -15.34 19.17 -12.24
N PHE A 124 -15.31 19.12 -10.91
CA PHE A 124 -15.63 17.93 -10.14
C PHE A 124 -17.12 17.93 -9.79
N ILE A 125 -17.76 16.76 -9.91
CA ILE A 125 -19.18 16.56 -9.63
C ILE A 125 -19.37 15.33 -8.74
N LEU A 126 -20.12 15.49 -7.66
CA LEU A 126 -20.63 14.41 -6.81
C LEU A 126 -22.14 14.28 -7.04
N GLN A 127 -22.60 13.08 -7.39
CA GLN A 127 -23.98 12.82 -7.76
C GLN A 127 -24.52 11.56 -7.05
N ASP A 128 -25.76 11.61 -6.60
CA ASP A 128 -26.49 10.43 -6.12
C ASP A 128 -26.89 9.54 -7.31
N ILE A 129 -26.52 8.26 -7.26
CA ILE A 129 -26.75 7.32 -8.37
C ILE A 129 -28.23 7.00 -8.52
N ASN A 130 -28.97 6.93 -7.42
CA ASN A 130 -30.36 6.50 -7.40
C ASN A 130 -31.30 7.65 -7.76
N THR A 131 -31.12 8.81 -7.13
CA THR A 131 -31.98 9.99 -7.36
C THR A 131 -31.53 10.81 -8.58
N LYS A 132 -30.30 10.61 -9.04
CA LYS A 132 -29.61 11.43 -10.06
C LYS A 132 -29.41 12.89 -9.65
N GLU A 133 -29.62 13.21 -8.38
CA GLU A 133 -29.39 14.54 -7.84
C GLU A 133 -27.90 14.86 -7.77
N VAL A 134 -27.52 16.05 -8.24
CA VAL A 134 -26.14 16.54 -8.08
C VAL A 134 -26.01 17.11 -6.68
N ILE A 135 -25.25 16.42 -5.84
CA ILE A 135 -24.99 16.81 -4.44
C ILE A 135 -23.99 17.97 -4.40
N HIS A 136 -22.97 17.91 -5.23
CA HIS A 136 -21.94 18.94 -5.28
C HIS A 136 -21.40 19.10 -6.68
N LYS A 137 -21.07 20.34 -7.02
CA LYS A 137 -20.34 20.71 -8.22
C LYS A 137 -19.36 21.82 -7.88
N SER A 138 -18.10 21.64 -8.27
CA SER A 138 -17.03 22.60 -8.03
C SER A 138 -16.16 22.77 -9.26
N PRO A 139 -15.79 24.01 -9.65
CA PRO A 139 -15.00 24.29 -10.83
C PRO A 139 -13.49 24.04 -10.64
N TYR A 140 -13.13 23.25 -9.63
CA TYR A 140 -11.75 23.03 -9.24
C TYR A 140 -11.32 21.63 -9.65
N ASN A 141 -10.14 21.55 -10.26
CA ASN A 141 -9.48 20.26 -10.47
C ASN A 141 -8.86 19.82 -9.15
N TYR A 142 -9.12 18.56 -8.78
CA TYR A 142 -8.63 17.96 -7.55
C TYR A 142 -7.47 17.03 -7.87
N GLN A 143 -6.47 16.99 -6.99
CA GLN A 143 -5.37 16.04 -7.14
C GLN A 143 -5.85 14.59 -6.97
N SER A 144 -6.80 14.38 -6.06
CA SER A 144 -7.45 13.09 -5.85
C SER A 144 -8.78 13.28 -5.14
N PHE A 145 -9.68 12.32 -5.32
CA PHE A 145 -10.94 12.26 -4.59
C PHE A 145 -11.34 10.81 -4.27
N PHE A 146 -12.03 10.64 -3.16
CA PHE A 146 -12.53 9.36 -2.66
C PHE A 146 -14.02 9.48 -2.39
N VAL A 147 -14.81 8.52 -2.85
CA VAL A 147 -16.28 8.56 -2.77
C VAL A 147 -16.74 7.45 -1.83
N PHE A 148 -17.53 7.82 -0.83
CA PHE A 148 -18.16 6.96 0.17
C PHE A 148 -19.67 6.98 -0.04
N ASN A 149 -20.43 6.23 0.76
CA ASN A 149 -21.87 6.08 0.61
C ASN A 149 -22.65 7.37 0.93
N GLU A 150 -22.11 8.26 1.76
CA GLU A 150 -22.80 9.49 2.17
C GLU A 150 -22.01 10.77 1.87
N PHE A 151 -20.71 10.66 1.59
CA PHE A 151 -19.83 11.81 1.38
C PHE A 151 -18.69 11.48 0.42
N ALA A 152 -17.94 12.49 0.03
CA ALA A 152 -16.66 12.36 -0.64
C ALA A 152 -15.58 13.15 0.09
N ILE A 153 -14.33 12.69 -0.01
CA ILE A 153 -13.15 13.45 0.40
C ILE A 153 -12.46 13.94 -0.85
N LEU A 154 -12.20 15.25 -0.92
CA LEU A 154 -11.54 15.91 -2.04
C LEU A 154 -10.22 16.52 -1.57
N ALA A 155 -9.15 16.27 -2.31
CA ALA A 155 -7.84 16.86 -2.07
C ALA A 155 -7.46 17.82 -3.19
N THR A 156 -7.23 19.09 -2.87
CA THR A 156 -6.93 20.08 -3.89
C THR A 156 -5.58 19.86 -4.52
N THR A 157 -5.43 20.35 -5.75
CA THR A 157 -4.11 20.67 -6.29
C THR A 157 -3.47 21.82 -5.50
N LYS A 158 -2.19 22.08 -5.80
CA LYS A 158 -1.40 23.16 -5.23
C LYS A 158 -2.08 24.52 -5.45
N ARG A 159 -2.40 25.24 -4.37
CA ARG A 159 -2.96 26.61 -4.40
C ARG A 159 -2.02 27.57 -3.69
N LYS A 160 -2.14 28.86 -3.99
CA LYS A 160 -1.48 29.93 -3.22
C LYS A 160 -2.40 30.40 -2.11
N ASN A 161 -1.88 30.46 -0.88
CA ASN A 161 -2.59 31.07 0.25
C ASN A 161 -2.44 32.60 0.23
N ASN A 162 -3.08 33.29 1.19
CA ASN A 162 -3.01 34.76 1.31
C ASN A 162 -1.58 35.31 1.49
N ASN A 163 -0.64 34.47 1.91
CA ASN A 163 0.77 34.82 2.12
C ASN A 163 1.65 34.40 0.93
N ASP A 164 1.05 34.02 -0.20
CA ASP A 164 1.72 33.51 -1.40
C ASP A 164 2.57 32.24 -1.19
N GLU A 165 2.27 31.48 -0.12
CA GLU A 165 2.84 30.15 0.12
C GLU A 165 1.96 29.07 -0.50
N ASP A 166 2.60 27.94 -0.82
CA ASP A 166 1.93 26.80 -1.41
C ASP A 166 1.11 26.05 -0.35
N GLU A 167 -0.16 25.81 -0.66
CA GLU A 167 -1.12 25.17 0.24
C GLU A 167 -1.96 24.12 -0.50
N PHE A 168 -2.18 22.99 0.15
CA PHE A 168 -3.04 21.90 -0.26
C PHE A 168 -4.11 21.69 0.80
N LYS A 169 -5.35 21.52 0.38
CA LYS A 169 -6.50 21.43 1.28
C LYS A 169 -7.27 20.13 1.09
N LEU A 170 -7.82 19.64 2.20
CA LEU A 170 -8.71 18.49 2.23
C LEU A 170 -10.12 18.94 2.61
N TYR A 171 -11.09 18.50 1.83
CA TYR A 171 -12.50 18.81 2.01
C TYR A 171 -13.33 17.54 2.16
N LYS A 172 -14.29 17.54 3.08
CA LYS A 172 -15.44 16.64 3.06
C LYS A 172 -16.55 17.33 2.29
N VAL A 173 -17.21 16.58 1.40
CA VAL A 173 -18.34 17.04 0.62
C VAL A 173 -19.48 16.05 0.76
N ASP A 174 -20.65 16.53 1.15
CA ASP A 174 -21.87 15.75 1.32
C ASP A 174 -23.10 16.63 0.99
N LYS A 175 -24.30 16.16 1.36
CA LYS A 175 -25.55 16.90 1.14
C LYS A 175 -25.68 18.17 2.01
N GLU A 176 -24.92 18.27 3.10
CA GLU A 176 -24.92 19.45 3.98
C GLU A 176 -24.03 20.56 3.43
N GLY A 177 -23.02 20.19 2.63
CA GLY A 177 -22.21 21.13 1.86
C GLY A 177 -20.76 20.69 1.74
N ILE A 178 -19.86 21.67 1.75
CA ILE A 178 -18.41 21.46 1.70
C ILE A 178 -17.76 21.97 2.98
N ASN A 179 -16.91 21.14 3.58
CA ASN A 179 -16.24 21.45 4.83
C ASN A 179 -14.74 21.13 4.74
N GLU A 180 -13.91 22.13 5.05
CA GLU A 180 -12.45 21.98 5.11
C GLU A 180 -12.06 21.29 6.43
N PHE A 181 -11.24 20.24 6.36
CA PHE A 181 -10.79 19.53 7.57
C PHE A 181 -9.27 19.37 7.66
N GLY A 182 -8.51 19.73 6.62
CA GLY A 182 -7.05 19.65 6.63
C GLY A 182 -6.38 20.61 5.67
N SER A 183 -5.24 21.18 6.09
CA SER A 183 -4.38 22.04 5.26
C SER A 183 -2.91 21.62 5.42
N PHE A 184 -2.18 21.62 4.31
CA PHE A 184 -0.81 21.13 4.20
C PHE A 184 0.03 21.98 3.27
N ASN A 185 1.29 22.24 3.62
CA ASN A 185 2.21 22.99 2.76
C ASN A 185 2.77 22.15 1.60
N SER A 186 2.67 20.81 1.68
CA SER A 186 3.18 19.91 0.66
C SER A 186 2.41 18.59 0.69
N LEU A 187 1.91 18.17 -0.47
CA LEU A 187 1.11 16.96 -0.62
C LEU A 187 1.39 16.31 -1.98
N VAL A 188 2.00 15.14 -1.98
CA VAL A 188 2.42 14.40 -3.19
C VAL A 188 1.42 13.30 -3.53
N ASN A 189 0.97 12.55 -2.51
CA ASN A 189 0.06 11.43 -2.70
C ASN A 189 -0.78 11.20 -1.45
N ILE A 190 -1.97 10.65 -1.64
CA ILE A 190 -2.91 10.28 -0.60
C ILE A 190 -3.33 8.84 -0.83
N GLN A 191 -3.12 8.00 0.17
CA GLN A 191 -3.78 6.70 0.23
C GLN A 191 -4.89 6.76 1.27
N CYS A 192 -6.03 6.16 0.93
CA CYS A 192 -7.25 6.23 1.72
C CYS A 192 -7.82 4.83 1.90
N LYS A 193 -8.18 4.47 3.13
CA LYS A 193 -9.00 3.29 3.44
C LYS A 193 -10.09 3.73 4.43
N SER A 194 -11.28 3.15 4.35
CA SER A 194 -12.37 3.36 5.32
C SER A 194 -12.66 2.09 6.10
N ASN A 195 -13.28 2.24 7.28
CA ASN A 195 -13.84 1.12 8.01
C ASN A 195 -15.13 0.61 7.34
N SER A 196 -15.68 -0.50 7.84
CA SER A 196 -16.86 -1.14 7.25
C SER A 196 -18.08 -0.21 7.12
N ASN A 197 -18.28 0.67 8.09
CA ASN A 197 -19.41 1.62 8.14
C ASN A 197 -19.08 3.00 7.56
N GLU A 198 -17.84 3.22 7.09
CA GLU A 198 -17.36 4.48 6.52
C GLU A 198 -17.38 5.70 7.45
N ASN A 199 -17.62 5.49 8.75
CA ASN A 199 -17.54 6.53 9.78
C ASN A 199 -16.10 6.97 10.06
N PHE A 200 -15.12 6.08 9.85
CA PHE A 200 -13.71 6.35 10.05
C PHE A 200 -12.92 6.12 8.76
N VAL A 201 -12.04 7.06 8.46
CA VAL A 201 -11.20 7.03 7.26
C VAL A 201 -9.74 7.25 7.65
N LEU A 202 -8.87 6.32 7.27
CA LEU A 202 -7.43 6.47 7.42
C LEU A 202 -6.84 7.09 6.15
N LEU A 203 -6.14 8.20 6.33
CA LEU A 203 -5.47 8.94 5.26
C LEU A 203 -3.96 8.91 5.49
N ASN A 204 -3.24 8.22 4.61
CA ASN A 204 -1.78 8.23 4.58
C ASN A 204 -1.30 9.26 3.56
N LEU A 205 -0.70 10.34 4.07
CA LEU A 205 -0.29 11.50 3.29
C LEU A 205 1.22 11.49 3.07
N SER A 206 1.63 11.58 1.81
CA SER A 206 3.03 11.76 1.42
C SER A 206 3.32 13.25 1.27
N THR A 207 4.14 13.83 2.16
CA THR A 207 4.33 15.29 2.19
C THR A 207 5.47 15.76 1.31
N SER A 208 6.69 15.22 1.44
CA SER A 208 7.81 15.58 0.57
C SER A 208 8.89 14.49 0.52
N TYR A 209 9.68 14.49 -0.56
CA TYR A 209 10.89 13.69 -0.65
C TYR A 209 11.95 14.26 0.29
N VAL A 210 12.43 13.44 1.21
CA VAL A 210 13.53 13.83 2.09
C VAL A 210 14.80 13.91 1.25
N LYS A 211 15.61 14.98 1.40
CA LYS A 211 16.93 15.07 0.75
C LYS A 211 17.72 13.79 1.04
N ASN A 212 18.15 13.06 0.01
CA ASN A 212 18.82 11.74 0.04
C ASN A 212 17.91 10.50 0.21
N SER A 213 16.60 10.61 0.02
CA SER A 213 15.68 9.46 -0.04
C SER A 213 14.78 9.56 -1.28
N TYR A 214 14.70 8.48 -2.05
CA TYR A 214 13.72 8.32 -3.13
C TYR A 214 12.29 8.11 -2.61
N PHE A 215 12.11 7.92 -1.30
CA PHE A 215 10.82 7.72 -0.66
C PHE A 215 10.36 9.01 0.03
N ALA A 216 9.10 9.39 -0.24
CA ALA A 216 8.45 10.51 0.44
C ALA A 216 8.19 10.18 1.92
N SER A 217 8.25 11.18 2.78
CA SER A 217 7.84 11.03 4.17
C SER A 217 6.32 10.85 4.24
N THR A 218 5.89 9.72 4.79
CA THR A 218 4.48 9.38 4.96
C THR A 218 4.02 9.63 6.40
N ILE A 219 2.82 10.19 6.54
CA ILE A 219 2.17 10.48 7.83
C ILE A 219 0.73 9.98 7.77
N LEU A 220 0.32 9.20 8.77
CA LEU A 220 -1.02 8.66 8.88
C LEU A 220 -1.92 9.58 9.72
N TYR A 221 -3.14 9.80 9.25
CA TYR A 221 -4.20 10.52 9.93
C TYR A 221 -5.46 9.66 9.99
N LEU A 222 -6.24 9.83 11.05
CA LEU A 222 -7.59 9.30 11.18
C LEU A 222 -8.58 10.46 11.06
N TYR A 223 -9.54 10.31 10.16
CA TYR A 223 -10.68 11.19 10.00
C TYR A 223 -11.95 10.52 10.54
N ASP A 224 -12.60 11.12 11.52
CA ASP A 224 -13.93 10.76 12.00
C ASP A 224 -14.96 11.59 11.21
N ALA A 225 -15.69 10.93 10.30
CA ALA A 225 -16.63 11.60 9.40
C ALA A 225 -17.90 12.10 10.10
N ILE A 226 -18.22 11.53 11.27
CA ILE A 226 -19.38 11.91 12.09
C ILE A 226 -19.04 13.14 12.92
N LYS A 227 -17.92 13.11 13.65
CA LYS A 227 -17.48 14.24 14.49
C LYS A 227 -16.76 15.32 13.70
N ASN A 228 -16.46 15.06 12.42
CA ASN A 228 -15.63 15.89 11.57
C ASN A 228 -14.27 16.24 12.24
N THR A 229 -13.65 15.25 12.89
CA THR A 229 -12.34 15.43 13.52
C THR A 229 -11.25 14.77 12.69
N PHE A 230 -10.13 15.46 12.53
CA PHE A 230 -9.01 14.99 11.73
C PHE A 230 -7.73 15.02 12.56
N LEU A 231 -7.26 13.84 12.96
CA LEU A 231 -6.20 13.71 13.95
C LEU A 231 -5.05 12.87 13.40
N ARG A 232 -3.81 13.33 13.62
CA ARG A 232 -2.61 12.59 13.28
C ARG A 232 -2.47 11.37 14.20
N VAL A 233 -2.28 10.19 13.62
CA VAL A 233 -2.08 8.94 14.37
C VAL A 233 -0.67 8.91 14.94
N ASN A 234 -0.51 9.30 16.20
CA ASN A 234 0.73 9.25 16.99
C ASN A 234 2.00 9.73 16.24
N LYS A 235 3.18 9.63 16.87
CA LYS A 235 4.46 9.99 16.20
C LYS A 235 4.98 8.84 15.32
N LEU A 236 4.10 8.27 14.50
CA LEU A 236 4.47 7.26 13.52
C LEU A 236 5.20 7.92 12.34
N THR A 237 6.19 7.22 11.79
CA THR A 237 6.97 7.64 10.63
C THR A 237 7.16 6.46 9.69
N ASN A 238 7.25 6.74 8.38
CA ASN A 238 7.44 5.74 7.33
C ASN A 238 6.35 4.65 7.38
N ILE A 239 5.12 5.04 7.10
CA ILE A 239 3.95 4.16 7.01
C ILE A 239 4.10 3.25 5.79
N LEU A 240 4.10 1.95 6.02
CA LEU A 240 4.30 0.91 5.00
C LEU A 240 2.97 0.28 4.56
N ASP A 241 2.06 0.06 5.50
CA ASP A 241 0.70 -0.46 5.27
C ASP A 241 -0.18 -0.20 6.50
N PHE A 242 -1.50 -0.24 6.33
CA PHE A 242 -2.49 -0.03 7.38
C PHE A 242 -3.81 -0.70 7.03
N THR A 243 -4.56 -1.17 8.02
CA THR A 243 -5.88 -1.79 7.82
C THR A 243 -6.78 -1.55 9.03
N PHE A 244 -8.09 -1.46 8.81
CA PHE A 244 -9.05 -1.44 9.90
C PHE A 244 -9.21 -2.82 10.53
N ILE A 245 -9.56 -2.78 11.81
CA ILE A 245 -10.09 -3.89 12.60
C ILE A 245 -11.38 -3.41 13.27
N SER A 246 -12.10 -4.30 13.94
CA SER A 246 -13.44 -4.05 14.48
C SER A 246 -13.44 -2.90 15.50
N ASP A 247 -12.43 -2.88 16.38
CA ASP A 247 -12.31 -1.89 17.45
C ASP A 247 -11.22 -0.84 17.17
N GLY A 248 -10.78 -0.67 15.92
CA GLY A 248 -9.70 0.25 15.59
C GLY A 248 -8.98 -0.03 14.28
N PHE A 249 -7.65 -0.01 14.29
CA PHE A 249 -6.84 -0.25 13.09
C PHE A 249 -5.42 -0.71 13.42
N CYS A 250 -4.79 -1.42 12.49
CA CYS A 250 -3.39 -1.85 12.58
C CYS A 250 -2.51 -1.11 11.56
N VAL A 251 -1.28 -0.80 11.96
CA VAL A 251 -0.32 -0.03 11.16
C VAL A 251 1.03 -0.75 11.13
N VAL A 252 1.60 -0.89 9.93
CA VAL A 252 2.98 -1.29 9.70
C VAL A 252 3.81 -0.04 9.41
N TYR A 253 4.85 0.22 10.20
CA TYR A 253 5.60 1.48 10.08
C TYR A 253 7.07 1.36 10.48
N GLY A 254 7.86 2.37 10.09
CA GLY A 254 9.27 2.50 10.39
C GLY A 254 10.19 1.77 9.41
N ASN A 255 11.50 1.95 9.61
CA ASN A 255 12.51 1.28 8.80
C ASN A 255 12.59 -0.20 9.15
N GLN A 256 13.06 -1.02 8.21
CA GLN A 256 13.24 -2.46 8.44
C GLN A 256 14.33 -2.72 9.50
N PRO A 257 14.13 -3.64 10.45
CA PRO A 257 12.88 -4.38 10.73
C PRO A 257 11.75 -3.46 11.25
N SER A 258 10.59 -3.52 10.60
CA SER A 258 9.45 -2.63 10.84
C SER A 258 8.67 -2.99 12.11
N TYR A 259 7.90 -2.02 12.59
CA TYR A 259 6.95 -2.18 13.68
C TYR A 259 5.57 -2.53 13.12
N VAL A 260 4.80 -3.28 13.90
CA VAL A 260 3.38 -3.55 13.64
C VAL A 260 2.63 -3.36 14.95
N THR A 261 1.73 -2.40 14.97
CA THR A 261 0.97 -2.00 16.17
C THR A 261 -0.49 -1.80 15.77
N CYS A 262 -1.42 -2.30 16.56
CA CYS A 262 -2.84 -1.98 16.43
C CYS A 262 -3.25 -1.00 17.52
N PHE A 263 -4.11 -0.07 17.13
CA PHE A 263 -4.60 1.02 17.95
C PHE A 263 -6.13 1.00 17.96
N ASP A 264 -6.73 1.48 19.04
CA ASP A 264 -8.14 1.86 19.05
C ASP A 264 -8.33 3.21 18.33
N TYR A 265 -9.57 3.69 18.24
CA TYR A 265 -9.89 4.96 17.59
C TYR A 265 -9.38 6.17 18.39
N GLU A 266 -9.07 6.00 19.68
CA GLU A 266 -8.45 6.97 20.58
C GLU A 266 -6.91 6.93 20.56
N PHE A 267 -6.32 6.09 19.69
CA PHE A 267 -4.87 5.89 19.52
C PHE A 267 -4.13 5.22 20.69
N ASN A 268 -4.85 4.54 21.60
CA ASN A 268 -4.25 3.64 22.57
C ASN A 268 -3.82 2.34 21.87
N ILE A 269 -2.71 1.75 22.33
CA ILE A 269 -2.21 0.50 21.77
C ILE A 269 -3.08 -0.65 22.26
N ILE A 270 -3.78 -1.31 21.34
CA ILE A 270 -4.48 -2.58 21.58
C ILE A 270 -3.46 -3.72 21.55
N ASP A 271 -2.62 -3.73 20.51
CA ASP A 271 -1.72 -4.84 20.21
C ASP A 271 -0.40 -4.38 19.65
N LYS A 272 0.66 -5.13 19.94
CA LYS A 272 1.99 -4.89 19.37
C LYS A 272 2.68 -6.21 19.03
N PHE A 273 3.07 -6.36 17.78
CA PHE A 273 3.73 -7.57 17.30
C PHE A 273 5.26 -7.40 17.32
N PRO A 274 6.04 -8.50 17.43
CA PRO A 274 7.50 -8.46 17.37
C PRO A 274 7.99 -7.83 16.07
N LYS A 275 9.10 -7.09 16.06
CA LYS A 275 9.64 -6.50 14.83
C LYS A 275 10.00 -7.57 13.79
N GLY A 276 9.84 -7.24 12.50
CA GLY A 276 10.12 -8.17 11.41
C GLY A 276 10.53 -7.46 10.12
N ILE A 277 11.09 -8.19 9.16
CA ILE A 277 11.39 -7.66 7.82
C ILE A 277 10.11 -7.79 6.98
N ARG A 278 9.23 -6.78 7.06
CA ARG A 278 7.87 -6.83 6.52
C ARG A 278 7.31 -5.43 6.23
N ASN A 279 6.37 -5.35 5.30
CA ASN A 279 5.74 -4.11 4.85
C ASN A 279 4.23 -4.26 4.62
N ARG A 280 3.63 -5.41 4.93
CA ARG A 280 2.20 -5.69 4.77
C ARG A 280 1.62 -6.41 5.98
N ILE A 281 0.33 -6.17 6.24
CA ILE A 281 -0.45 -6.85 7.28
C ILE A 281 -1.82 -7.27 6.74
N TYR A 282 -2.23 -8.49 7.08
CA TYR A 282 -3.51 -9.07 6.70
C TYR A 282 -4.09 -9.80 7.92
N LEU A 283 -5.31 -9.46 8.31
CA LEU A 283 -6.05 -10.18 9.36
C LEU A 283 -7.11 -11.07 8.73
N ASN A 284 -7.35 -12.24 9.32
CA ASN A 284 -8.51 -13.04 8.95
C ASN A 284 -9.82 -12.35 9.39
N HIS A 285 -10.95 -12.84 8.90
CA HIS A 285 -12.26 -12.22 9.14
C HIS A 285 -12.61 -12.11 10.64
N GLN A 286 -12.19 -13.08 11.46
CA GLN A 286 -12.40 -13.10 12.91
C GLN A 286 -11.34 -12.31 13.69
N GLU A 287 -10.32 -11.79 12.99
CA GLU A 287 -9.16 -11.10 13.54
C GLU A 287 -8.37 -11.91 14.58
N SER A 288 -8.54 -13.23 14.63
CA SER A 288 -7.81 -14.11 15.53
C SER A 288 -6.39 -14.41 15.04
N TYR A 289 -6.16 -14.33 13.73
CA TYR A 289 -4.88 -14.60 13.09
C TYR A 289 -4.42 -13.43 12.23
N VAL A 290 -3.12 -13.18 12.26
CA VAL A 290 -2.47 -12.10 11.53
C VAL A 290 -1.36 -12.68 10.68
N VAL A 291 -1.47 -12.47 9.38
CA VAL A 291 -0.40 -12.72 8.41
C VAL A 291 0.31 -11.39 8.16
N THR A 292 1.62 -11.39 8.32
CA THR A 292 2.44 -10.24 7.92
C THR A 292 3.41 -10.67 6.83
N ALA A 293 3.65 -9.81 5.85
CA ALA A 293 4.48 -10.16 4.71
C ALA A 293 5.50 -9.07 4.37
N GLY A 294 6.65 -9.49 3.85
CA GLY A 294 7.65 -8.62 3.25
C GLY A 294 7.68 -8.78 1.74
N PHE A 295 6.92 -7.97 1.01
CA PHE A 295 6.82 -8.01 -0.45
C PHE A 295 7.66 -6.95 -1.16
N GLU A 296 7.61 -6.98 -2.51
CA GLU A 296 8.31 -6.08 -3.43
C GLU A 296 9.84 -6.20 -3.32
N GLN A 297 10.50 -5.22 -2.69
CA GLN A 297 11.96 -5.18 -2.50
C GLN A 297 12.43 -6.01 -1.30
N LEU A 298 11.50 -6.63 -0.57
CA LEU A 298 11.79 -7.50 0.56
C LEU A 298 11.85 -8.97 0.14
N ALA A 299 12.40 -9.79 1.02
CA ALA A 299 12.74 -11.18 0.72
C ALA A 299 11.55 -12.12 0.46
N GLY A 300 10.29 -11.69 0.64
CA GLY A 300 9.12 -12.57 0.53
C GLY A 300 8.74 -13.28 1.82
N ASN A 301 9.30 -12.88 2.98
CA ASN A 301 8.98 -13.53 4.26
C ASN A 301 7.48 -13.35 4.58
N VAL A 302 6.77 -14.46 4.77
CA VAL A 302 5.38 -14.51 5.25
C VAL A 302 5.40 -15.11 6.65
N GLU A 303 4.91 -14.37 7.63
CA GLU A 303 4.88 -14.76 9.04
C GLU A 303 3.43 -14.81 9.52
N VAL A 304 3.09 -15.85 10.28
CA VAL A 304 1.74 -16.01 10.87
C VAL A 304 1.80 -15.92 12.38
N PHE A 305 0.92 -15.08 12.93
CA PHE A 305 0.76 -14.86 14.36
C PHE A 305 -0.68 -15.15 14.77
N GLU A 306 -0.86 -15.75 15.94
CA GLU A 306 -2.15 -15.65 16.64
C GLU A 306 -2.20 -14.30 17.37
N LYS A 307 -3.30 -13.58 17.21
CA LYS A 307 -3.45 -12.22 17.76
C LYS A 307 -3.36 -12.25 19.29
N ASN A 308 -4.03 -13.16 19.99
CA ASN A 308 -4.08 -13.12 21.46
C ASN A 308 -2.74 -13.49 22.12
N SER A 309 -2.08 -14.55 21.66
CA SER A 309 -0.82 -15.01 22.25
C SER A 309 0.40 -14.24 21.73
N LYS A 310 0.26 -13.54 20.58
CA LYS A 310 1.38 -12.99 19.79
C LYS A 310 2.43 -14.03 19.44
N GLU A 311 2.08 -15.31 19.55
CA GLU A 311 2.96 -16.42 19.24
C GLU A 311 3.11 -16.51 17.71
N LYS A 312 4.35 -16.55 17.25
CA LYS A 312 4.66 -16.83 15.86
C LYS A 312 4.57 -18.33 15.64
N PHE A 313 3.64 -18.75 14.79
CA PHE A 313 3.45 -20.16 14.43
C PHE A 313 4.30 -20.59 13.25
N PHE A 314 4.49 -19.66 12.31
CA PHE A 314 5.03 -19.98 11.01
C PHE A 314 5.89 -18.87 10.43
N THR A 315 6.84 -19.28 9.61
CA THR A 315 7.55 -18.40 8.68
C THR A 315 7.83 -19.19 7.41
N ALA A 316 7.31 -18.69 6.28
CA ALA A 316 7.68 -19.14 4.94
C ALA A 316 8.45 -18.05 4.21
N ASN A 317 9.25 -18.48 3.24
CA ASN A 317 9.78 -17.61 2.21
C ASN A 317 9.00 -17.73 0.89
N GLU A 318 8.08 -16.79 0.64
CA GLU A 318 7.35 -16.66 -0.61
C GLU A 318 8.01 -15.61 -1.51
N LEU A 319 9.18 -15.99 -2.02
CA LEU A 319 10.04 -15.11 -2.80
C LEU A 319 9.30 -14.52 -4.00
N GLY A 320 9.16 -13.21 -4.00
CA GLY A 320 8.55 -12.48 -5.09
C GLY A 320 7.03 -12.44 -5.10
N ALA A 321 6.35 -13.03 -4.10
CA ALA A 321 4.93 -12.82 -3.88
C ALA A 321 4.60 -11.34 -3.70
N SER A 322 3.36 -10.99 -4.04
CA SER A 322 2.90 -9.59 -4.08
C SER A 322 1.52 -9.39 -3.45
N LYS A 323 0.72 -10.45 -3.28
CA LYS A 323 -0.66 -10.35 -2.79
C LYS A 323 -0.96 -11.49 -1.81
N ILE A 324 -1.66 -11.15 -0.73
CA ILE A 324 -2.29 -12.12 0.18
C ILE A 324 -3.76 -11.80 0.31
N GLU A 325 -4.59 -12.83 0.24
CA GLU A 325 -6.01 -12.73 0.55
C GLU A 325 -6.43 -13.88 1.47
N TRP A 326 -7.20 -13.54 2.50
CA TRP A 326 -7.85 -14.54 3.35
C TRP A 326 -9.06 -15.10 2.64
N ASP A 327 -9.34 -16.39 2.89
CA ASP A 327 -10.60 -16.96 2.50
C ASP A 327 -11.76 -16.45 3.38
N THR A 328 -13.00 -16.67 2.95
CA THR A 328 -14.17 -16.16 3.68
C THR A 328 -14.46 -16.95 4.97
N THR A 329 -13.90 -18.17 5.12
CA THR A 329 -13.94 -18.89 6.41
C THR A 329 -13.02 -18.20 7.43
N GLY A 330 -11.92 -17.62 6.97
CA GLY A 330 -10.83 -17.09 7.80
C GLY A 330 -9.82 -18.16 8.23
N SER A 331 -9.97 -19.39 7.74
CA SER A 331 -9.13 -20.53 8.09
C SER A 331 -8.02 -20.81 7.09
N TYR A 332 -8.12 -20.26 5.88
CA TYR A 332 -7.11 -20.39 4.84
C TYR A 332 -6.74 -19.01 4.29
N TYR A 333 -5.52 -18.86 3.80
CA TYR A 333 -5.09 -17.69 3.06
C TYR A 333 -4.33 -18.10 1.81
N TYR A 334 -4.34 -17.23 0.81
CA TYR A 334 -3.71 -17.45 -0.46
C TYR A 334 -2.59 -16.45 -0.65
N VAL A 335 -1.42 -16.93 -1.06
CA VAL A 335 -0.27 -16.09 -1.42
C VAL A 335 -0.11 -16.16 -2.93
N SER A 336 -0.15 -15.01 -3.60
CA SER A 336 -0.06 -14.92 -5.06
C SER A 336 1.19 -14.17 -5.50
N THR A 337 1.87 -14.73 -6.50
CA THR A 337 3.01 -14.12 -7.20
C THR A 337 2.51 -13.61 -8.56
N LEU A 338 2.22 -12.30 -8.64
CA LEU A 338 1.58 -11.65 -9.80
C LEU A 338 2.60 -10.93 -10.70
N LYS A 339 3.65 -11.61 -11.14
CA LYS A 339 4.75 -10.97 -11.88
C LYS A 339 4.66 -11.25 -13.38
N TYR A 340 4.03 -10.31 -14.09
CA TYR A 340 3.82 -10.33 -15.54
C TYR A 340 5.04 -10.76 -16.39
N LEU A 341 6.27 -10.49 -15.96
CA LEU A 341 7.52 -10.73 -16.72
C LEU A 341 8.52 -11.68 -16.04
N LYS A 342 8.16 -12.36 -14.93
CA LYS A 342 9.09 -13.28 -14.26
C LYS A 342 8.58 -14.69 -14.30
N GLU A 343 9.52 -15.63 -14.29
CA GLU A 343 9.29 -17.03 -13.91
C GLU A 343 8.66 -17.07 -12.51
N ASP A 344 7.89 -18.13 -12.22
CA ASP A 344 7.29 -18.43 -10.91
C ASP A 344 5.94 -17.74 -10.56
N ASN A 345 5.11 -17.44 -11.56
CA ASN A 345 3.72 -17.03 -11.34
C ASN A 345 2.92 -18.19 -10.73
N ARG A 346 2.36 -17.98 -9.53
CA ARG A 346 1.61 -19.02 -8.82
C ARG A 346 0.62 -18.45 -7.82
N VAL A 347 -0.33 -19.29 -7.41
CA VAL A 347 -1.19 -19.08 -6.24
C VAL A 347 -1.00 -20.28 -5.29
N SER A 348 -0.51 -20.01 -4.08
CA SER A 348 -0.31 -21.00 -3.02
C SER A 348 -1.37 -20.83 -1.93
N LYS A 349 -2.09 -21.91 -1.61
CA LYS A 349 -3.05 -22.00 -0.53
C LYS A 349 -2.38 -22.48 0.74
N TYR A 350 -2.51 -21.70 1.80
CA TYR A 350 -2.06 -22.01 3.14
C TYR A 350 -3.25 -22.09 4.09
N ASP A 351 -3.10 -22.83 5.19
CA ASP A 351 -3.98 -22.67 6.33
C ASP A 351 -3.48 -21.61 7.32
N TYR A 352 -4.30 -21.23 8.30
CA TYR A 352 -3.94 -20.24 9.32
C TYR A 352 -2.80 -20.66 10.27
N PHE A 353 -2.32 -21.91 10.21
CA PHE A 353 -1.10 -22.34 10.89
C PHE A 353 0.14 -22.22 9.99
N GLY A 354 -0.04 -21.84 8.72
CA GLY A 354 1.01 -21.71 7.73
C GLY A 354 1.38 -23.01 7.01
N ARG A 355 0.59 -24.08 7.12
CA ARG A 355 0.82 -25.30 6.32
C ARG A 355 0.45 -25.03 4.87
N LEU A 356 1.36 -25.33 3.95
CA LEU A 356 1.05 -25.31 2.52
C LEU A 356 0.09 -26.47 2.20
N ILE A 357 -1.07 -26.14 1.62
CA ILE A 357 -2.12 -27.10 1.29
C ILE A 357 -2.08 -27.46 -0.20
N ALA A 358 -1.95 -26.46 -1.06
CA ALA A 358 -1.93 -26.64 -2.51
C ALA A 358 -1.25 -25.45 -3.19
N THR A 359 -0.71 -25.66 -4.39
CA THR A 359 -0.15 -24.61 -5.23
C THR A 359 -0.56 -24.84 -6.67
N GLU A 360 -0.99 -23.78 -7.35
CA GLU A 360 -1.28 -23.77 -8.79
C GLU A 360 -0.33 -22.80 -9.47
N ASN A 361 0.32 -23.26 -10.54
CA ASN A 361 1.30 -22.49 -11.30
C ASN A 361 0.68 -21.96 -12.60
N PHE A 362 1.12 -20.78 -13.02
CA PHE A 362 0.66 -20.10 -14.22
C PHE A 362 1.87 -19.66 -15.04
N GLU A 363 1.71 -19.58 -16.36
CA GLU A 363 2.74 -18.98 -17.21
C GLU A 363 2.82 -17.47 -16.96
N CYS A 364 1.66 -16.80 -16.97
CA CYS A 364 1.51 -15.38 -16.70
C CYS A 364 0.30 -15.16 -15.79
N LEU A 365 0.47 -14.56 -14.62
CA LEU A 365 -0.64 -14.29 -13.68
C LEU A 365 -0.74 -12.78 -13.45
N HIS A 366 -1.88 -12.21 -13.83
CA HIS A 366 -2.16 -10.77 -13.70
C HIS A 366 -2.77 -10.42 -12.34
N ASP A 367 -3.79 -11.18 -11.93
CA ASP A 367 -4.45 -11.01 -10.65
C ASP A 367 -5.12 -12.31 -10.21
N ALA A 368 -5.38 -12.42 -8.90
CA ALA A 368 -6.10 -13.54 -8.31
C ALA A 368 -6.98 -13.03 -7.16
N ALA A 369 -8.20 -13.56 -7.04
CA ALA A 369 -9.17 -13.09 -6.06
C ALA A 369 -9.98 -14.25 -5.46
N VAL A 370 -10.18 -14.22 -4.15
CA VAL A 370 -11.10 -15.14 -3.46
C VAL A 370 -12.54 -14.72 -3.71
N PHE A 371 -13.43 -15.69 -3.91
CA PHE A 371 -14.88 -15.48 -3.91
C PHE A 371 -15.62 -16.61 -3.22
N GLY A 372 -16.87 -16.37 -2.85
CA GLY A 372 -17.76 -17.32 -2.18
C GLY A 372 -18.55 -16.67 -1.05
N PRO A 373 -19.59 -17.35 -0.54
CA PRO A 373 -20.34 -16.86 0.62
C PRO A 373 -19.43 -16.78 1.85
N ILE A 374 -19.79 -15.92 2.81
CA ILE A 374 -19.15 -15.93 4.13
C ILE A 374 -19.53 -17.23 4.82
N GLU A 375 -18.52 -18.02 5.16
CA GLU A 375 -18.67 -19.31 5.83
C GLU A 375 -18.23 -19.19 7.30
N LYS A 376 -18.66 -20.15 8.13
CA LYS A 376 -18.25 -20.17 9.54
C LYS A 376 -16.76 -20.50 9.65
N PHE A 377 -16.11 -19.93 10.66
CA PHE A 377 -14.72 -20.22 10.97
C PHE A 377 -14.52 -21.73 11.22
N GLU A 378 -13.61 -22.34 10.47
CA GLU A 378 -13.25 -23.75 10.62
C GLU A 378 -12.02 -23.87 11.53
N ILE A 379 -12.18 -24.50 12.70
CA ILE A 379 -11.06 -24.75 13.61
C ILE A 379 -10.30 -25.98 13.10
N LEU A 380 -9.06 -25.76 12.67
CA LEU A 380 -8.18 -26.81 12.16
C LEU A 380 -7.39 -27.46 13.31
N LYS A 381 -7.00 -28.72 13.11
CA LYS A 381 -6.11 -29.43 14.05
C LYS A 381 -4.75 -28.73 14.09
N LYS A 382 -4.36 -28.26 15.28
CA LYS A 382 -3.05 -27.65 15.55
C LYS A 382 -1.93 -28.62 15.13
N PRO A 383 -0.90 -28.16 14.41
CA PRO A 383 0.23 -29.01 14.05
C PRO A 383 1.00 -29.46 15.30
N GLU A 384 1.54 -30.67 15.25
CA GLU A 384 2.29 -31.28 16.36
C GLU A 384 3.64 -30.58 16.58
N GLU A 385 4.24 -30.04 15.51
CA GLU A 385 5.46 -29.24 15.56
C GLU A 385 5.25 -27.85 14.97
N LYS A 386 5.96 -26.85 15.49
CA LYS A 386 5.99 -25.52 14.88
C LYS A 386 6.79 -25.60 13.58
N ILE A 387 6.16 -25.21 12.48
CA ILE A 387 6.82 -25.15 11.17
C ILE A 387 7.53 -23.81 11.08
N VAL A 388 8.71 -23.71 11.67
CA VAL A 388 9.62 -22.60 11.42
C VAL A 388 10.58 -23.09 10.36
N GLU A 389 10.45 -22.61 9.11
CA GLU A 389 11.51 -22.86 8.12
C GLU A 389 12.83 -22.37 8.71
N LYS A 390 13.74 -23.31 8.94
CA LYS A 390 15.13 -22.97 9.22
C LYS A 390 15.65 -22.36 7.93
N ARG A 391 15.96 -21.06 7.96
CA ARG A 391 16.74 -20.45 6.88
C ARG A 391 17.97 -21.32 6.66
N GLU A 392 18.18 -21.76 5.43
CA GLU A 392 19.53 -22.16 5.05
C GLU A 392 20.44 -20.98 5.38
N GLU A 393 21.48 -21.24 6.17
CA GLU A 393 22.47 -20.21 6.47
C GLU A 393 23.04 -19.75 5.13
N VAL A 394 22.63 -18.55 4.68
CA VAL A 394 23.21 -17.90 3.51
C VAL A 394 24.72 -18.04 3.64
N TYR A 395 25.37 -18.70 2.67
CA TYR A 395 26.80 -18.94 2.70
C TYR A 395 27.51 -17.62 2.98
N VAL A 396 28.01 -17.50 4.20
CA VAL A 396 28.90 -16.42 4.60
C VAL A 396 30.29 -16.85 4.10
N PRO A 397 30.90 -16.13 3.14
CA PRO A 397 32.26 -16.42 2.70
C PRO A 397 33.20 -16.61 3.88
N SER A 398 34.17 -17.49 3.78
CA SER A 398 35.08 -17.85 4.89
C SER A 398 35.77 -16.64 5.53
N ILE A 399 35.94 -15.54 4.78
CA ILE A 399 36.47 -14.24 5.24
C ILE A 399 35.55 -13.53 6.27
N LEU A 400 34.26 -13.85 6.24
CA LEU A 400 33.22 -13.30 7.12
C LEU A 400 32.80 -14.29 8.22
N LYS A 401 33.13 -15.58 8.11
CA LYS A 401 32.93 -16.57 9.18
C LYS A 401 33.98 -16.40 10.28
N GLY A 402 33.53 -15.98 11.46
CA GLY A 402 34.40 -15.70 12.62
C GLY A 402 34.36 -14.24 13.10
N LYS A 403 33.74 -13.33 12.34
CA LYS A 403 33.32 -12.03 12.87
C LYS A 403 31.95 -12.23 13.51
N SER A 404 31.95 -12.49 14.82
CA SER A 404 30.73 -12.68 15.59
C SER A 404 29.74 -11.55 15.32
N THR A 405 28.47 -11.93 15.14
CA THR A 405 27.34 -11.06 15.46
C THR A 405 27.60 -10.42 16.82
N PHE A 406 27.58 -9.08 16.88
CA PHE A 406 27.65 -8.36 18.14
C PHE A 406 26.56 -8.85 19.09
N LYS A 407 26.91 -9.74 20.03
CA LYS A 407 26.21 -9.87 21.31
C LYS A 407 26.41 -8.54 22.01
N VAL A 408 25.39 -7.69 22.06
CA VAL A 408 25.40 -6.49 22.92
C VAL A 408 25.10 -6.92 24.36
N THR A 409 26.02 -7.68 24.93
CA THR A 409 26.18 -7.87 26.38
C THR A 409 27.68 -8.05 26.63
N ALA A 410 28.41 -6.95 26.45
CA ALA A 410 29.80 -6.75 26.87
C ALA A 410 29.96 -5.25 27.13
N PRO A 411 30.84 -4.86 28.07
CA PRO A 411 30.77 -3.60 28.80
C PRO A 411 30.79 -2.41 27.84
N VAL A 412 30.07 -1.35 28.21
CA VAL A 412 30.14 -0.02 27.58
C VAL A 412 31.59 0.20 27.13
N PRO A 413 31.87 0.26 25.81
CA PRO A 413 33.17 0.67 25.37
C PRO A 413 33.35 2.05 25.96
N LYS A 414 34.36 2.22 26.83
CA LYS A 414 34.81 3.57 27.20
C LYS A 414 34.87 4.34 25.91
N ILE A 415 34.10 5.42 25.83
CA ILE A 415 34.18 6.39 24.75
C ILE A 415 35.68 6.66 24.60
N LYS A 416 36.31 6.10 23.57
CA LYS A 416 37.56 6.67 23.09
C LYS A 416 37.10 8.00 22.55
N HIS A 417 37.21 9.04 23.40
CA HIS A 417 37.14 10.41 22.95
C HIS A 417 37.93 10.45 21.65
N LYS A 418 37.28 10.84 20.55
CA LYS A 418 38.02 11.35 19.40
C LYS A 418 39.00 12.34 20.00
N LEU A 419 40.30 12.08 19.88
CA LEU A 419 41.33 13.04 20.24
C LEU A 419 40.88 14.37 19.64
N HIS A 420 40.67 15.38 20.49
CA HIS A 420 40.39 16.72 20.02
C HIS A 420 41.61 17.13 19.20
N GLU A 421 41.43 17.26 17.89
CA GLU A 421 42.47 17.80 17.00
C GLU A 421 42.86 19.18 17.55
N THR A 422 44.15 19.37 17.82
CA THR A 422 44.63 20.64 18.40
C THR A 422 44.56 21.75 17.36
N GLU A 423 44.57 23.00 17.81
CA GLU A 423 44.60 24.16 16.91
C GLU A 423 45.79 24.11 15.95
N GLU A 424 46.96 23.70 16.45
CA GLU A 424 48.19 23.53 15.68
C GLU A 424 48.06 22.44 14.59
N GLU A 425 47.43 21.31 14.90
CA GLU A 425 47.17 20.24 13.92
C GLU A 425 46.21 20.68 12.81
N LEU A 426 45.20 21.49 13.14
CA LEU A 426 44.26 22.02 12.16
C LEU A 426 44.90 23.09 11.27
N ILE A 427 45.76 23.95 11.82
CA ILE A 427 46.56 24.91 11.05
C ILE A 427 47.51 24.19 10.11
N GLN A 428 48.18 23.13 10.57
CA GLN A 428 49.07 22.33 9.73
C GLN A 428 48.33 21.67 8.57
N LYS A 429 47.11 21.17 8.81
CA LYS A 429 46.25 20.61 7.74
C LYS A 429 45.83 21.67 6.72
N ILE A 430 45.54 22.90 7.15
CA ILE A 430 45.19 24.00 6.24
C ILE A 430 46.40 24.39 5.39
N SER A 431 47.60 24.50 5.99
CA SER A 431 48.85 24.77 5.27
C SER A 431 49.14 23.68 4.23
N ASN A 432 48.96 22.41 4.59
CA ASN A 432 49.10 21.29 3.66
C ASN A 432 48.07 21.37 2.51
N ILE A 433 46.82 21.73 2.80
CA ILE A 433 45.78 21.91 1.76
C ILE A 433 46.18 23.04 0.78
N GLU A 434 46.76 24.14 1.26
CA GLU A 434 47.23 25.22 0.38
C GLU A 434 48.38 24.77 -0.52
N MET A 435 49.31 23.96 -0.01
CA MET A 435 50.39 23.38 -0.80
C MET A 435 49.85 22.40 -1.87
N LEU A 436 48.86 21.58 -1.50
CA LEU A 436 48.21 20.65 -2.43
C LEU A 436 47.41 21.38 -3.53
N LYS A 437 46.76 22.50 -3.20
CA LYS A 437 46.08 23.34 -4.21
C LYS A 437 47.06 23.97 -5.21
N LYS A 438 48.23 24.42 -4.77
CA LYS A 438 49.28 24.93 -5.68
C LYS A 438 49.82 23.84 -6.61
N ARG A 439 49.97 22.61 -6.11
CA ARG A 439 50.35 21.44 -6.94
C ARG A 439 49.27 21.13 -7.99
N LEU A 440 48.00 21.23 -7.60
CA LEU A 440 46.87 21.07 -8.51
C LEU A 440 46.82 22.18 -9.59
N GLU A 441 47.10 23.43 -9.23
CA GLU A 441 47.19 24.57 -10.16
C GLU A 441 48.36 24.41 -11.16
N ASN A 442 49.45 23.76 -10.74
CA ASN A 442 50.58 23.40 -11.60
C ASN A 442 50.34 22.11 -12.42
N ASN A 443 49.09 21.61 -12.48
CA ASN A 443 48.67 20.39 -13.18
C ASN A 443 49.36 19.09 -12.73
N GLU A 444 49.82 19.00 -11.48
CA GLU A 444 50.32 17.75 -10.91
C GLU A 444 49.17 16.80 -10.53
N LYS A 445 49.37 15.50 -10.70
CA LYS A 445 48.40 14.48 -10.26
C LYS A 445 48.49 14.27 -8.74
N LEU A 446 47.34 14.32 -8.07
CA LEU A 446 47.18 14.09 -6.63
C LEU A 446 46.48 12.74 -6.36
N GLU A 447 46.83 12.11 -5.25
CA GLU A 447 46.19 10.88 -4.78
C GLU A 447 44.78 11.14 -4.23
N ILE A 448 43.95 10.10 -4.18
CA ILE A 448 42.55 10.19 -3.73
C ILE A 448 42.45 10.73 -2.29
N GLU A 449 43.41 10.39 -1.43
CA GLU A 449 43.47 10.86 -0.04
C GLU A 449 43.78 12.37 0.05
N GLU A 450 44.67 12.87 -0.83
CA GLU A 450 45.02 14.29 -0.91
C GLU A 450 43.84 15.13 -1.43
N LEU A 451 43.11 14.62 -2.43
CA LEU A 451 41.90 15.24 -2.97
C LEU A 451 40.78 15.31 -1.91
N ASN A 452 40.61 14.25 -1.12
CA ASN A 452 39.65 14.21 -0.02
C ASN A 452 39.99 15.20 1.10
N LEU A 453 41.27 15.49 1.31
CA LEU A 453 41.74 16.50 2.26
C LEU A 453 41.36 17.91 1.79
N ILE A 454 41.55 18.21 0.50
CA ILE A 454 41.10 19.47 -0.12
C ILE A 454 39.58 19.62 -0.01
N LEU A 455 38.80 18.58 -0.33
CA LEU A 455 37.33 18.60 -0.26
C LEU A 455 36.80 18.86 1.16
N ASN A 456 37.55 18.48 2.19
CA ASN A 456 37.17 18.67 3.59
C ASN A 456 37.63 20.01 4.20
N GLU A 457 38.33 20.87 3.45
CA GLU A 457 38.83 22.17 3.91
C GLU A 457 37.76 23.00 4.62
N GLY A 458 36.55 23.08 4.06
CA GLY A 458 35.45 23.84 4.65
C GLY A 458 35.00 23.32 6.02
N LYS A 459 35.14 22.01 6.29
CA LYS A 459 34.85 21.42 7.61
C LYS A 459 36.00 21.69 8.60
N ILE A 460 37.24 21.67 8.13
CA ILE A 460 38.44 21.94 8.94
C ILE A 460 38.48 23.41 9.37
N LYS A 461 38.20 24.36 8.46
CA LYS A 461 38.08 25.79 8.77
C LYS A 461 36.98 26.07 9.80
N LYS A 462 35.79 25.47 9.63
CA LYS A 462 34.70 25.61 10.62
C LYS A 462 35.06 25.07 12.01
N LYS A 463 35.86 24.01 12.10
CA LYS A 463 36.37 23.49 13.39
C LYS A 463 37.40 24.44 14.00
N LEU A 464 38.32 24.99 13.20
CA LEU A 464 39.31 25.97 13.66
C LEU A 464 38.63 27.23 14.19
N ASP A 465 37.66 27.78 13.45
CA ASP A 465 36.87 28.95 13.85
C ASP A 465 36.12 28.69 15.17
N PHE A 466 35.58 27.49 15.34
CA PHE A 466 34.90 27.09 16.57
C PHE A 466 35.85 27.05 17.77
N ILE A 467 37.07 26.52 17.60
CA ILE A 467 38.09 26.49 18.66
C ILE A 467 38.57 27.92 19.01
N GLN A 468 38.81 28.76 18.00
CA GLN A 468 39.27 30.14 18.22
C GLN A 468 38.21 31.04 18.87
N LYS A 469 36.93 30.86 18.53
CA LYS A 469 35.82 31.59 19.18
C LYS A 469 35.61 31.22 20.64
N ASN A 470 35.91 29.98 21.02
CA ASN A 470 35.76 29.50 22.40
C ASN A 470 36.99 29.81 23.29
N LYS A 471 38.04 30.46 22.74
CA LYS A 471 39.22 30.95 23.49
C LYS A 471 39.15 32.46 23.81
N LYS A 472 38.15 33.20 23.32
CA LYS A 472 38.00 34.65 23.53
C LYS A 472 37.00 35.01 24.61
#